data_AF-A0A933BZQ1-F1
#
_entry.id   AF-A0A933BZQ1-F1
#
_cell.length_a   1.000
_cell.length_b   1.000
_cell.length_c   1.000
_cell.angle_alpha   90.00
_cell.angle_beta   90.00
_cell.angle_gamma   90.00
#
_symmetry.space_group_name_H-M   'P 1'
#
loop_
_entity.id
_entity.type
_entity.pdbx_description
1 polymer ?
#
loop_
_entity_poly.entity_id
_entity_poly.type
_entity_poly.pdbx_seq_one_letter_code
_entity_poly.pdbx_strand_id
1 'polypeptide(L)'
;MKPKVLVTRKIFDESLELVAKHCEVESNQRDIPFSPKQLLQKLKGRDGVICLLTDIISDEVLAKNPQLKIVSNVAVGYNNID
;
A
#
# COMPACT_ATOMS: atom_id res chain seq x y z
N MET A 1 5.54 -18.03 5.77
CA MET A 1 5.01 -16.82 6.44
C MET A 1 4.04 -16.12 5.50
N LYS A 2 3.01 -15.43 6.02
CA LYS A 2 2.10 -14.64 5.20
C LYS A 2 2.81 -13.38 4.65
N PRO A 3 2.55 -12.93 3.41
CA PRO A 3 3.09 -11.67 2.89
C PRO A 3 2.59 -10.47 3.70
N LYS A 4 3.43 -9.45 3.87
CA LYS A 4 3.09 -8.21 4.59
C LYS A 4 2.53 -7.18 3.63
N VAL A 5 1.30 -6.75 3.86
CA VAL A 5 0.61 -5.77 3.00
C VAL A 5 0.26 -4.51 3.79
N LEU A 6 0.52 -3.36 3.18
CA LEU A 6 0.03 -2.06 3.65
C LEU A 6 -1.19 -1.64 2.84
N VAL A 7 -2.27 -1.22 3.50
CA VAL A 7 -3.41 -0.53 2.88
C VAL A 7 -3.35 0.95 3.27
N THR A 8 -3.08 1.82 2.30
CA THR A 8 -2.74 3.23 2.56
C THR A 8 -3.93 4.11 2.89
N ARG A 9 -5.13 3.71 2.49
CA ARG A 9 -6.40 4.43 2.68
C ARG A 9 -7.50 3.54 3.22
N LYS A 10 -8.61 4.14 3.61
CA LYS A 10 -9.81 3.39 3.94
C LYS A 10 -10.35 2.68 2.69
N ILE A 11 -10.52 1.37 2.83
CA ILE A 11 -11.26 0.52 1.89
C ILE A 11 -12.39 -0.19 2.65
N PHE A 12 -13.30 -0.85 1.94
CA PHE A 12 -14.37 -1.63 2.56
C PHE A 12 -13.84 -2.71 3.49
N ASP A 13 -14.53 -2.95 4.60
CA ASP A 13 -14.11 -3.94 5.61
C ASP A 13 -14.09 -5.35 5.01
N GLU A 14 -15.03 -5.71 4.13
CA GLU A 14 -15.01 -7.03 3.47
C GLU A 14 -13.77 -7.22 2.59
N SER A 15 -13.25 -6.14 2.00
CA SER A 15 -12.00 -6.17 1.24
C SER A 15 -10.80 -6.41 2.14
N LEU A 16 -10.75 -5.78 3.32
CA LEU A 16 -9.70 -6.04 4.31
C LEU A 16 -9.74 -7.49 4.81
N GLU A 17 -10.93 -7.99 5.12
CA GLU A 17 -11.12 -9.38 5.57
C GLU A 17 -10.63 -10.38 4.51
N LEU A 18 -10.92 -10.11 3.23
CA LEU A 18 -10.44 -10.94 2.13
C LEU A 18 -8.91 -10.98 2.05
N VAL A 19 -8.25 -9.81 2.17
CA VAL A 19 -6.79 -9.73 2.13
C VAL A 19 -6.17 -10.40 3.37
N ALA A 20 -6.76 -10.22 4.56
CA ALA A 20 -6.27 -10.77 5.82
C ALA A 20 -6.28 -12.32 5.87
N LYS A 21 -7.12 -12.98 5.05
CA LYS A 21 -7.08 -14.44 4.86
C LYS A 21 -5.70 -14.92 4.40
N HIS A 22 -5.03 -14.14 3.55
CA HIS A 22 -3.78 -14.54 2.90
C HIS A 22 -2.55 -13.74 3.35
N CYS A 23 -2.74 -12.52 3.86
CA CYS A 23 -1.67 -11.57 4.18
C CYS A 23 -1.70 -11.12 5.65
N GLU A 24 -0.56 -10.64 6.14
CA GLU A 24 -0.46 -9.82 7.35
C GLU A 24 -0.71 -8.37 6.96
N VAL A 25 -1.85 -7.80 7.39
CA VAL A 25 -2.32 -6.49 6.92
C VAL A 25 -2.09 -5.41 7.97
N GLU A 26 -1.39 -4.34 7.58
CA GLU A 26 -1.48 -3.04 8.25
C GLU A 26 -2.42 -2.14 7.45
N SER A 27 -3.47 -1.61 8.07
CA SER A 27 -4.47 -0.77 7.38
C SER A 27 -4.59 0.62 7.97
N ASN A 28 -4.76 1.61 7.10
CA ASN A 28 -5.08 2.99 7.46
C ASN A 28 -6.59 3.26 7.44
N GLN A 29 -7.36 2.53 8.23
CA GLN A 29 -8.83 2.69 8.28
C GLN A 29 -9.32 4.01 8.89
N ARG A 30 -8.40 4.80 9.48
CA ARG A 30 -8.65 6.18 9.88
C ARG A 30 -8.64 7.16 8.70
N ASP A 31 -8.23 6.69 7.53
CA ASP A 31 -8.17 7.41 6.26
C ASP A 31 -7.32 8.70 6.28
N ILE A 32 -6.27 8.73 7.10
CA ILE A 32 -5.39 9.90 7.22
C ILE A 32 -4.29 9.81 6.14
N PRO A 33 -4.19 10.77 5.19
CA PRO A 33 -3.16 10.75 4.17
C PRO A 33 -1.75 10.59 4.75
N PHE A 34 -0.93 9.74 4.13
CA PHE A 34 0.49 9.70 4.45
C PHE A 34 1.25 10.77 3.67
N SER A 35 2.13 11.47 4.36
CA SER A 35 3.19 12.23 3.67
C SER A 35 4.13 11.27 2.92
N PRO A 36 4.86 11.73 1.89
CA PRO A 36 5.82 10.89 1.16
C PRO A 36 6.82 10.18 2.09
N LYS A 37 7.32 10.89 3.11
CA LYS A 37 8.24 10.33 4.12
C LYS A 37 7.58 9.23 4.96
N GLN A 38 6.32 9.40 5.35
CA GLN A 38 5.59 8.38 6.11
C GLN A 38 5.30 7.14 5.25
N LEU A 39 4.85 7.34 4.01
CA LEU A 39 4.61 6.24 3.07
C LEU A 39 5.87 5.41 2.87
N LEU A 40 7.00 6.08 2.61
CA LEU A 40 8.29 5.42 2.44
C LEU A 40 8.71 4.61 3.66
N GLN A 41 8.50 5.11 4.87
CA GLN A 41 8.84 4.37 6.10
C GLN A 41 7.89 3.19 6.34
N LYS A 42 6.59 3.34 6.06
CA LYS A 42 5.59 2.29 6.24
C LYS A 42 5.74 1.13 5.25
N LEU A 43 6.28 1.40 4.07
CA LEU A 43 6.55 0.39 3.03
C LEU A 43 7.80 -0.45 3.31
N LYS A 44 8.66 -0.05 4.24
CA LYS A 44 9.87 -0.81 4.57
C LYS A 44 9.51 -2.23 5.04
N GLY A 45 10.04 -3.21 4.32
CA GLY A 45 9.82 -4.63 4.62
C GLY A 45 8.41 -5.13 4.33
N ARG A 46 7.64 -4.41 3.50
CA ARG A 46 6.35 -4.86 2.97
C ARG A 46 6.56 -5.61 1.66
N ASP A 47 5.76 -6.67 1.47
CA ASP A 47 5.70 -7.44 0.23
C ASP A 47 4.73 -6.83 -0.78
N GLY A 48 3.72 -6.09 -0.31
CA GLY A 48 2.72 -5.46 -1.18
C GLY A 48 2.09 -4.21 -0.59
N VAL A 49 1.50 -3.39 -1.46
CA VAL A 49 0.72 -2.22 -1.08
C VAL A 49 -0.59 -2.17 -1.85
N ILE A 50 -1.68 -1.82 -1.16
CA ILE A 50 -2.94 -1.42 -1.76
C ILE A 50 -3.07 0.10 -1.57
N CYS A 51 -3.11 0.84 -2.67
CA CYS A 51 -3.11 2.30 -2.68
C CYS A 51 -4.26 2.89 -3.51
N LEU A 52 -4.49 4.20 -3.35
CA LEU A 52 -5.44 4.96 -4.16
C LEU A 52 -4.70 6.07 -4.93
N LEU A 53 -5.40 6.74 -5.85
CA LEU A 53 -4.85 7.82 -6.70
C LEU A 53 -4.12 8.93 -5.95
N THR A 54 -4.44 9.16 -4.68
CA THR A 54 -3.82 10.21 -3.86
C THR A 54 -2.44 9.82 -3.32
N ASP A 55 -2.07 8.55 -3.39
CA ASP A 55 -0.77 8.07 -2.93
C ASP A 55 0.22 8.11 -4.10
N ILE A 56 1.33 8.81 -3.93
CA ILE A 56 2.39 8.90 -4.95
C ILE A 56 3.40 7.78 -4.70
N ILE A 57 3.40 6.77 -5.58
CA ILE A 57 4.35 5.67 -5.61
C ILE A 57 5.41 6.02 -6.66
N SER A 58 6.34 6.89 -6.29
CA SER A 58 7.39 7.33 -7.20
C SER A 58 8.52 6.32 -7.36
N ASP A 59 9.38 6.52 -8.36
CA ASP A 59 10.64 5.78 -8.53
C ASP A 59 11.47 5.71 -7.24
N GLU A 60 11.52 6.80 -6.47
CA GLU A 60 12.24 6.83 -5.19
C GLU A 60 11.61 5.88 -4.16
N VAL A 61 10.27 5.82 -4.11
CA VAL A 61 9.54 4.92 -3.22
C VAL A 61 9.82 3.47 -3.61
N LEU A 62 9.77 3.15 -4.90
CA LEU A 62 10.05 1.81 -5.42
C LEU A 62 11.51 1.40 -5.16
N ALA A 63 12.47 2.25 -5.51
CA ALA A 63 13.90 2.00 -5.34
C ALA A 63 14.29 1.79 -3.87
N LYS A 64 13.66 2.51 -2.94
CA LYS A 64 13.93 2.36 -1.49
C LYS A 64 13.19 1.20 -0.84
N ASN A 65 12.27 0.54 -1.54
CA ASN A 65 11.50 -0.61 -1.04
C ASN A 65 11.63 -1.81 -1.99
N PRO A 66 12.83 -2.36 -2.22
CA PRO A 66 13.08 -3.43 -3.20
C PRO A 66 12.40 -4.77 -2.88
N GLN A 67 11.82 -4.92 -1.69
CA GLN A 67 11.05 -6.11 -1.30
C GLN A 67 9.59 -6.05 -1.77
N LEU A 68 9.12 -4.87 -2.20
CA LEU A 68 7.77 -4.68 -2.68
C LEU A 68 7.60 -5.43 -4.00
N LYS A 69 6.74 -6.45 -4.01
CA LYS A 69 6.49 -7.32 -5.17
C LYS A 69 5.27 -6.88 -5.98
N ILE A 70 4.37 -6.10 -5.37
CA ILE A 70 3.12 -5.67 -5.99
C ILE A 70 2.64 -4.33 -5.45
N VAL A 71 2.17 -3.48 -6.36
CA VAL A 71 1.44 -2.23 -6.09
C VAL A 71 0.04 -2.40 -6.69
N SER A 72 -0.98 -2.49 -5.83
CA SER A 72 -2.37 -2.65 -6.23
C SER A 72 -3.11 -1.32 -6.10
N ASN A 73 -3.40 -0.68 -7.23
CA ASN A 73 -4.11 0.60 -7.25
C ASN A 73 -5.63 0.40 -7.30
N VAL A 74 -6.36 1.01 -6.38
CA VAL A 74 -7.84 1.03 -6.39
C VAL A 74 -8.30 2.21 -7.27
N ALA A 75 -8.00 2.12 -8.56
CA ALA A 75 -8.39 3.09 -9.58
C ALA A 75 -8.17 2.55 -11.00
N VAL A 76 -8.75 3.21 -11.99
CA VAL A 76 -8.50 2.91 -13.42
C VAL A 76 -7.18 3.53 -13.88
N GLY A 77 -6.96 4.82 -13.56
CA GLY A 77 -5.70 5.51 -13.87
C GLY A 77 -4.60 5.13 -12.89
N TYR A 78 -3.35 5.16 -13.36
CA TYR A 78 -2.17 4.80 -12.58
C TYR A 78 -1.05 5.84 -12.68
N ASN A 79 -1.37 7.08 -13.08
CA ASN A 79 -0.39 8.17 -13.19
C ASN A 79 0.29 8.54 -11.86
N ASN A 80 -0.21 8.02 -10.74
CA ASN A 80 0.38 8.18 -9.42
C ASN A 80 1.46 7.13 -9.10
N ILE A 81 1.76 6.24 -10.05
CA ILE A 81 2.75 5.16 -9.94
C ILE A 81 3.71 5.30 -11.13
N ASP A 82 5.00 5.41 -10.83
CA ASP A 82 6.08 5.41 -11.82
C ASP A 82 6.47 3.97 -12.23
#